data_AF-A0A7R9M2F3-F1
#
_entry.id   AF-A0A7R9M2F3-F1
#
_cell.length_a   1.000
_cell.length_b   1.000
_cell.length_c   1.000
_cell.angle_alpha   90.00
_cell.angle_beta   90.00
_cell.angle_gamma   90.00
#
_symmetry.space_group_name_H-M   'P 1'
#
loop_
_entity.id
_entity.type
_entity.pdbx_description
1 polymer ?
#
loop_
_entity_poly.entity_id
_entity_poly.type
_entity_poly.pdbx_seq_one_letter_code
_entity_poly.pdbx_strand_id
1 'polypeptide(L)'
;GKVGTYRHFTLNKDYDKKESNDYFLNVGHNRDLASLQWYDSKGLVTNKDDYDFMNTKTNKIPCNIYSAGMNFRDVMFATGRIVSGPQMLFTDCCIGFEFAGRRADTGERVCGFDMSRCYATSIDANEDFISKVPDNWSMDDAVSILCTYS
;
A
#
# COMPACT_ATOMS: atom_id res chain seq x y z
N GLY A 1 45.31 4.85 24.49
CA GLY A 1 44.44 4.30 23.43
C GLY A 1 44.51 2.78 23.48
N LYS A 2 43.43 2.08 23.13
CA LYS A 2 43.43 0.62 23.01
C LYS A 2 43.75 0.21 21.57
N VAL A 3 44.63 -0.76 21.41
CA VAL A 3 44.93 -1.37 20.10
C VAL A 3 43.80 -2.34 19.75
N GLY A 4 43.41 -2.37 18.48
CA GLY A 4 42.33 -3.22 17.99
C GLY A 4 42.49 -3.60 16.53
N THR A 5 41.66 -4.53 16.06
CA THR A 5 41.62 -5.03 14.68
C THR A 5 40.19 -4.96 14.15
N TYR A 6 40.02 -4.72 12.86
CA TYR A 6 38.72 -4.86 12.21
C TYR A 6 38.36 -6.34 12.03
N ARG A 7 37.12 -6.70 12.34
CA ARG A 7 36.58 -8.05 12.16
C ARG A 7 35.19 -7.95 11.55
N HIS A 8 34.87 -8.89 10.66
CA HIS A 8 33.50 -9.06 10.18
C HIS A 8 32.67 -9.78 11.24
N PHE A 9 31.46 -9.31 11.45
CA PHE A 9 30.45 -9.96 12.27
C PHE A 9 29.25 -10.31 11.40
N THR A 10 28.64 -11.45 11.66
CA THR A 10 27.39 -11.84 10.99
C THR A 10 26.24 -11.08 11.66
N LEU A 11 25.42 -10.42 10.85
CA LEU A 11 24.18 -9.81 11.33
C LEU A 11 23.13 -10.90 11.54
N ASN A 12 22.30 -10.72 12.57
CA ASN A 12 21.14 -11.59 12.77
C ASN A 12 20.19 -11.49 11.57
N LYS A 13 19.50 -12.58 11.24
CA LYS A 13 18.55 -12.60 10.12
C LYS A 13 17.39 -11.60 10.26
N ASP A 14 17.09 -11.21 11.49
CA ASP A 14 15.99 -10.30 11.84
C ASP A 14 16.49 -8.89 12.21
N TYR A 15 17.74 -8.53 11.87
CA TYR A 15 18.33 -7.27 12.33
C TYR A 15 17.58 -6.02 11.82
N ASP A 16 16.87 -6.16 10.70
CA ASP A 16 16.13 -5.12 10.00
C ASP A 16 14.62 -5.14 10.29
N LYS A 17 14.12 -6.13 11.05
CA LYS A 17 12.72 -6.17 11.47
C LYS A 17 12.44 -5.10 12.52
N LYS A 18 11.34 -4.37 12.33
CA LYS A 18 10.95 -3.25 13.18
C LYS A 18 9.45 -3.25 13.45
N GLU A 19 9.09 -2.96 14.70
CA GLU A 19 7.70 -2.69 15.08
C GLU A 19 7.27 -1.29 14.59
N SER A 20 6.13 -1.24 13.92
CA SER A 20 5.51 -0.06 13.34
C SER A 20 3.99 -0.21 13.43
N ASN A 21 3.27 0.89 13.22
CA ASN A 21 1.82 0.86 13.09
C ASN A 21 1.40 1.05 11.63
N ASP A 22 2.35 1.39 10.76
CA ASP A 22 2.14 1.74 9.36
C ASP A 22 2.93 0.75 8.51
N TYR A 23 2.20 -0.16 7.86
CA TYR A 23 2.77 -1.18 7.00
C TYR A 23 2.00 -1.30 5.70
N PHE A 24 2.69 -1.75 4.66
CA PHE A 24 2.07 -2.20 3.41
C PHE A 24 2.65 -3.54 2.97
N LEU A 25 1.83 -4.34 2.30
CA LEU A 25 2.20 -5.64 1.76
C LEU A 25 2.78 -5.46 0.36
N ASN A 26 3.90 -6.12 0.11
CA ASN A 26 4.49 -6.16 -1.22
C ASN A 26 5.25 -7.48 -1.46
N VAL A 27 5.58 -7.76 -2.72
CA VAL A 27 6.37 -8.92 -3.12
C VAL A 27 7.85 -8.58 -3.04
N GLY A 28 8.63 -9.28 -2.20
CA GLY A 28 10.05 -8.98 -2.03
C GLY A 28 10.96 -9.42 -3.18
N HIS A 29 10.59 -10.50 -3.87
CA HIS A 29 11.27 -10.99 -5.05
C HIS A 29 10.25 -11.15 -6.17
N ASN A 30 10.43 -10.40 -7.25
CA ASN A 30 9.54 -10.45 -8.42
C ASN A 30 9.27 -11.90 -8.84
N ARG A 31 7.99 -12.23 -9.06
CA ARG A 31 7.50 -13.56 -9.48
C ARG A 31 7.52 -14.64 -8.39
N ASP A 32 7.88 -14.31 -7.15
CA ASP A 32 7.86 -15.26 -6.04
C ASP A 32 6.86 -14.82 -4.96
N LEU A 33 5.69 -15.46 -4.96
CA LEU A 33 4.66 -15.20 -3.94
C LEU A 33 5.10 -15.59 -2.52
N ALA A 34 6.08 -16.50 -2.37
CA ALA A 34 6.60 -16.85 -1.05
C ALA A 34 7.40 -15.70 -0.41
N SER A 35 7.78 -14.69 -1.21
CA SER A 35 8.47 -13.49 -0.75
C SER A 35 7.53 -12.35 -0.35
N LEU A 36 6.20 -12.58 -0.34
CA LEU A 36 5.23 -11.61 0.18
C LEU A 36 5.54 -11.29 1.64
N GLN A 37 5.74 -10.00 1.95
CA GLN A 37 6.03 -9.55 3.30
C GLN A 37 5.55 -8.11 3.53
N TRP A 38 5.40 -7.78 4.81
CA TRP A 38 5.06 -6.44 5.25
C TRP A 38 6.30 -5.55 5.30
N TYR A 39 6.18 -4.36 4.71
CA TYR A 39 7.22 -3.33 4.69
C TYR A 39 6.75 -2.14 5.52
N ASP A 40 7.66 -1.53 6.30
CA ASP A 40 7.38 -0.31 7.06
C ASP A 40 7.06 0.83 6.08
N SER A 41 5.90 1.44 6.23
CA SER A 41 5.49 2.58 5.39
C SER A 41 6.21 3.87 5.79
N LYS A 42 6.83 3.92 6.98
CA LYS A 42 7.52 5.11 7.49
C LYS A 42 8.72 5.47 6.62
N GLY A 43 8.70 6.68 6.05
CA GLY A 43 9.78 7.20 5.23
C GLY A 43 9.61 6.93 3.74
N LEU A 44 8.54 6.24 3.33
CA LEU A 44 8.09 6.32 1.95
C LEU A 44 7.64 7.76 1.70
N VAL A 45 8.31 8.41 0.76
CA VAL A 45 7.91 9.74 0.29
C VAL A 45 6.54 9.58 -0.37
N THR A 46 5.47 9.81 0.37
CA THR A 46 4.27 10.35 -0.26
C THR A 46 4.71 11.69 -0.82
N ASN A 47 4.56 11.88 -2.13
CA ASN A 47 4.88 13.17 -2.74
C ASN A 47 4.22 14.24 -1.87
N LYS A 48 5.05 15.02 -1.16
CA LYS A 48 4.57 16.08 -0.24
C LYS A 48 3.76 17.11 -1.00
N ASP A 49 3.98 17.16 -2.30
CA ASP A 49 3.18 17.91 -3.23
C ASP A 49 2.01 17.02 -3.62
N ASP A 50 0.82 17.43 -3.19
CA ASP A 50 -0.53 16.97 -3.53
C ASP A 50 -0.74 16.88 -5.05
N TYR A 51 0.08 16.15 -5.80
CA TYR A 51 0.04 16.10 -7.25
C TYR A 51 0.14 14.65 -7.75
N ASP A 52 -0.72 14.32 -8.70
CA ASP A 52 -0.69 13.01 -9.36
C ASP A 52 0.41 12.93 -10.44
N PHE A 53 0.51 11.78 -11.10
CA PHE A 53 1.45 11.55 -12.19
C PHE A 53 1.25 12.47 -13.41
N MET A 54 0.08 13.13 -13.52
CA MET A 54 -0.21 14.14 -14.55
C MET A 54 0.08 15.57 -14.07
N ASN A 55 0.68 15.74 -12.88
CA ASN A 55 0.92 17.03 -12.25
C ASN A 55 -0.38 17.83 -12.04
N THR A 56 -1.48 17.14 -11.69
CA THR A 56 -2.73 17.75 -11.26
C THR A 56 -2.85 17.74 -9.74
N LYS A 57 -3.35 18.82 -9.14
CA LYS A 57 -3.45 18.93 -7.70
C LYS A 57 -4.52 17.96 -7.16
N THR A 58 -4.14 17.02 -6.30
CA THR A 58 -5.01 16.03 -5.68
C THR A 58 -5.17 16.29 -4.18
N ASN A 59 -6.40 16.35 -3.68
CA ASN A 59 -6.60 16.36 -2.23
C ASN A 59 -6.39 14.95 -1.68
N LYS A 60 -5.44 14.80 -0.76
CA LYS A 60 -5.18 13.53 -0.08
C LYS A 60 -5.93 13.47 1.25
N ILE A 61 -6.60 12.34 1.51
CA ILE A 61 -7.29 12.06 2.77
C ILE A 61 -6.65 10.84 3.44
N PRO A 62 -6.19 10.98 4.70
CA PRO A 62 -5.65 9.85 5.45
C PRO A 62 -6.77 8.88 5.83
N CYS A 63 -6.59 7.61 5.47
CA CYS A 63 -7.56 6.54 5.72
C CYS A 63 -6.87 5.37 6.43
N ASN A 64 -7.49 4.86 7.49
CA ASN A 64 -7.14 3.58 8.11
C ASN A 64 -7.89 2.47 7.38
N ILE A 65 -7.16 1.48 6.90
CA ILE A 65 -7.72 0.39 6.09
C ILE A 65 -8.15 -0.75 7.00
N TYR A 66 -9.36 -1.27 6.78
CA TYR A 66 -9.94 -2.39 7.52
C TYR A 66 -10.07 -3.63 6.64
N SER A 67 -10.42 -3.41 5.37
CA SER A 67 -10.56 -4.44 4.36
C SER A 67 -9.91 -3.97 3.07
N ALA A 68 -9.27 -4.88 2.35
CA ALA A 68 -8.67 -4.60 1.05
C ALA A 68 -9.01 -5.71 0.06
N GLY A 69 -9.24 -5.33 -1.19
CA GLY A 69 -9.76 -6.23 -2.20
C GLY A 69 -8.67 -6.81 -3.07
N MET A 70 -8.74 -8.12 -3.30
CA MET A 70 -7.79 -8.80 -4.16
C MET A 70 -8.34 -9.02 -5.56
N ASN A 71 -7.71 -8.35 -6.52
CA ASN A 71 -8.11 -8.42 -7.92
C ASN A 71 -7.17 -9.33 -8.71
N PHE A 72 -7.63 -9.73 -9.89
CA PHE A 72 -6.80 -10.50 -10.82
C PHE A 72 -5.52 -9.74 -11.22
N ARG A 73 -5.61 -8.40 -11.31
CA ARG A 73 -4.46 -7.50 -11.54
C ARG A 73 -3.34 -7.74 -10.53
N ASP A 74 -3.67 -7.80 -9.25
CA ASP A 74 -2.69 -7.96 -8.16
C ASP A 74 -1.94 -9.29 -8.27
N VAL A 75 -2.68 -10.38 -8.53
CA VAL A 75 -2.09 -11.71 -8.74
C VAL A 75 -1.18 -11.73 -9.96
N MET A 76 -1.60 -11.07 -11.05
CA MET A 76 -0.83 -11.02 -12.29
C MET A 76 0.46 -10.20 -12.17
N PHE A 77 0.44 -9.11 -11.39
CA PHE A 77 1.66 -8.36 -11.03
C PHE A 77 2.56 -9.17 -10.09
N ALA A 78 1.99 -9.74 -9.03
CA ALA A 78 2.76 -10.47 -8.02
C ALA A 78 3.47 -11.71 -8.61
N THR A 79 2.83 -12.39 -9.56
CA THR A 79 3.41 -13.53 -10.30
C THR A 79 4.29 -13.10 -11.48
N GLY A 80 4.39 -11.80 -11.75
CA GLY A 80 5.13 -11.20 -12.87
C GLY A 80 4.67 -11.66 -14.27
N ARG A 81 3.41 -12.08 -14.38
CA ARG A 81 2.78 -12.35 -15.67
C ARG A 81 2.42 -11.05 -16.41
N ILE A 82 2.22 -9.96 -15.68
CA ILE A 82 2.20 -8.59 -16.21
C ILE A 82 3.51 -7.90 -15.81
N VAL A 83 4.12 -7.20 -16.75
CA VAL A 83 5.28 -6.34 -16.48
C VAL A 83 4.76 -4.91 -16.24
N SER A 84 5.27 -4.26 -15.19
CA SER A 84 5.02 -2.86 -14.90
C SER A 84 5.40 -1.99 -16.11
N GLY A 85 4.45 -1.22 -16.62
CA GLY A 85 4.72 -0.23 -17.65
C GLY A 85 5.63 0.90 -17.13
N PRO A 86 6.14 1.79 -18.00
CA PRO A 86 7.08 2.83 -17.61
C PRO A 86 6.61 3.73 -16.46
N GLN A 87 5.30 4.02 -16.38
CA GLN A 87 4.74 4.83 -15.28
C GLN A 87 4.83 4.14 -13.92
N MET A 88 4.82 2.80 -13.88
CA MET A 88 4.88 2.00 -12.66
C MET A 88 6.34 1.72 -12.22
N LEU A 89 7.34 2.08 -13.03
CA LEU A 89 8.76 1.93 -12.66
C LEU A 89 9.16 2.81 -11.47
N PHE A 90 8.40 3.88 -11.22
CA PHE A 90 8.61 4.79 -10.09
C PHE A 90 7.79 4.41 -8.85
N THR A 91 7.03 3.31 -8.90
CA THR A 91 6.23 2.84 -7.76
C THR A 91 6.98 1.75 -7.01
N ASP A 92 7.15 1.91 -5.70
CA ASP A 92 7.80 0.86 -4.88
C ASP A 92 6.93 -0.39 -4.72
N CYS A 93 5.62 -0.29 -5.03
CA CYS A 93 4.65 -1.38 -4.89
C CYS A 93 3.72 -1.40 -6.11
N CYS A 94 3.47 -2.57 -6.67
CA CYS A 94 2.61 -2.78 -7.84
C CYS A 94 1.29 -3.48 -7.52
N ILE A 95 1.02 -3.77 -6.24
CA ILE A 95 -0.16 -4.51 -5.78
C ILE A 95 -0.99 -3.69 -4.79
N GLY A 96 -2.26 -4.05 -4.65
CA GLY A 96 -3.22 -3.42 -3.75
C GLY A 96 -3.85 -2.22 -4.44
N PHE A 97 -5.09 -2.41 -4.93
CA PHE A 97 -5.79 -1.42 -5.73
C PHE A 97 -7.05 -0.84 -5.09
N GLU A 98 -7.73 -1.60 -4.22
CA GLU A 98 -8.98 -1.17 -3.61
C GLU A 98 -8.99 -1.42 -2.09
N PHE A 99 -9.67 -0.55 -1.36
CA PHE A 99 -9.76 -0.61 0.09
C PHE A 99 -11.12 -0.15 0.61
N ALA A 100 -11.47 -0.58 1.82
CA ALA A 100 -12.48 0.04 2.66
C ALA A 100 -11.97 0.19 4.09
N GLY A 101 -12.41 1.26 4.73
CA GLY A 101 -11.92 1.63 6.03
C GLY A 101 -12.56 2.89 6.55
N ARG A 102 -11.79 3.65 7.32
CA ARG A 102 -12.25 4.87 7.95
C ARG A 102 -11.30 6.01 7.71
N ARG A 103 -11.86 7.18 7.43
CA ARG A 103 -11.14 8.45 7.48
C ARG A 103 -10.49 8.63 8.85
N ALA A 104 -9.19 8.94 8.88
CA ALA A 104 -8.47 9.12 10.13
C ALA A 104 -8.85 10.42 10.85
N ASP A 105 -9.32 11.43 10.10
CA ASP A 105 -9.73 12.73 10.62
C ASP A 105 -11.18 12.77 11.13
N THR A 106 -12.12 12.16 10.41
CA THR A 106 -13.56 12.21 10.75
C THR A 106 -14.11 10.89 11.31
N GLY A 107 -13.42 9.77 11.12
CA GLY A 107 -13.93 8.44 11.43
C GLY A 107 -15.01 7.92 10.46
N GLU A 108 -15.35 8.68 9.42
CA GLU A 108 -16.35 8.30 8.42
C GLU A 108 -15.93 7.01 7.70
N ARG A 109 -16.93 6.15 7.44
CA ARG A 109 -16.73 4.91 6.69
C ARG A 109 -16.60 5.21 5.21
N VAL A 110 -15.48 4.81 4.63
CA VAL A 110 -15.14 5.11 3.23
C VAL A 110 -14.57 3.88 2.54
N CYS A 111 -14.78 3.81 1.23
CA CYS A 111 -14.14 2.84 0.35
C CYS A 111 -13.65 3.56 -0.90
N GLY A 112 -12.67 3.00 -1.59
CA GLY A 112 -12.08 3.64 -2.75
C GLY A 112 -10.92 2.87 -3.34
N PHE A 113 -10.22 3.53 -4.26
CA PHE A 113 -9.08 2.96 -4.99
C PHE A 113 -7.86 3.85 -4.92
N ASP A 114 -6.69 3.22 -5.01
CA ASP A 114 -5.44 3.88 -5.33
C ASP A 114 -4.66 3.00 -6.31
N MET A 115 -3.71 3.57 -7.06
CA MET A 115 -3.00 2.83 -8.10
C MET A 115 -2.12 1.70 -7.51
N SER A 116 -1.77 1.81 -6.22
CA SER A 116 -0.98 0.84 -5.45
C SER A 116 -1.20 0.99 -3.94
N ARG A 117 -0.65 0.05 -3.15
CA ARG A 117 -0.54 0.13 -1.67
C ARG A 117 -1.85 0.07 -0.89
N CYS A 118 -2.97 -0.32 -1.50
CA CYS A 118 -4.21 -0.54 -0.74
C CYS A 118 -4.13 -1.76 0.20
N TYR A 119 -3.16 -2.66 0.01
CA TYR A 119 -2.81 -3.67 1.03
C TYR A 119 -1.93 -3.05 2.10
N ALA A 120 -2.49 -2.16 2.91
CA ALA A 120 -1.78 -1.45 3.96
C ALA A 120 -2.63 -1.33 5.23
N THR A 121 -2.02 -0.85 6.31
CA THR A 121 -2.74 -0.45 7.52
C THR A 121 -3.36 0.94 7.39
N SER A 122 -2.71 1.83 6.64
CA SER A 122 -3.16 3.20 6.37
C SER A 122 -2.72 3.65 4.96
N ILE A 123 -3.45 4.62 4.39
CA ILE A 123 -3.14 5.22 3.08
C ILE A 123 -3.57 6.69 3.03
N ASP A 124 -2.80 7.52 2.33
CA ASP A 124 -3.19 8.85 1.90
C ASP A 124 -3.84 8.75 0.51
N ALA A 125 -5.14 8.47 0.51
CA ALA A 125 -5.92 8.22 -0.71
C ALA A 125 -6.38 9.53 -1.35
N ASN A 126 -6.50 9.56 -2.69
CA ASN A 126 -7.06 10.72 -3.38
C ASN A 126 -8.57 10.82 -3.12
N GLU A 127 -9.04 11.95 -2.61
CA GLU A 127 -10.45 12.24 -2.31
C GLU A 127 -11.36 11.93 -3.51
N ASP A 128 -10.90 12.20 -4.75
CA ASP A 128 -11.68 11.97 -5.97
C ASP A 128 -11.99 10.48 -6.23
N PHE A 129 -11.25 9.57 -5.63
CA PHE A 129 -11.42 8.11 -5.79
C PHE A 129 -12.01 7.44 -4.55
N ILE A 130 -12.57 8.23 -3.62
CA ILE A 130 -13.18 7.76 -2.38
C ILE A 130 -14.68 7.99 -2.42
N SER A 131 -15.44 7.03 -1.90
CA SER A 131 -16.88 7.12 -1.71
C SER A 131 -17.28 6.69 -0.30
N LYS A 132 -18.39 7.21 0.19
CA LYS A 132 -18.94 6.83 1.49
C LYS A 132 -19.50 5.40 1.43
N VAL A 133 -19.19 4.60 2.44
CA VAL A 133 -19.77 3.26 2.57
C VAL A 133 -21.19 3.38 3.16
N PRO A 134 -22.21 2.78 2.52
CA PRO A 134 -23.57 2.72 3.07
C PRO A 134 -23.62 2.12 4.48
N ASP A 135 -24.50 2.64 5.33
CA ASP A 135 -24.60 2.24 6.73
C ASP A 135 -24.93 0.74 6.91
N ASN A 136 -25.64 0.15 5.95
CA ASN A 136 -26.04 -1.24 5.95
C ASN A 136 -25.01 -2.21 5.35
N TRP A 137 -23.88 -1.72 4.85
CA TRP A 137 -22.82 -2.56 4.29
C TRP A 137 -21.71 -2.78 5.31
N SER A 138 -21.06 -3.95 5.31
CA SER A 138 -19.78 -4.13 5.97
C SER A 138 -18.63 -3.51 5.16
N MET A 139 -17.41 -3.48 5.71
CA MET A 139 -16.24 -3.04 4.94
C MET A 139 -15.90 -4.05 3.83
N ASP A 140 -16.09 -5.35 4.07
CA ASP A 140 -15.86 -6.39 3.08
C ASP A 140 -16.88 -6.30 1.92
N ASP A 141 -18.16 -6.05 2.23
CA ASP A 141 -19.18 -5.81 1.20
C ASP A 141 -18.81 -4.61 0.34
N ALA A 142 -18.37 -3.51 0.98
CA ALA A 142 -17.99 -2.28 0.30
C ALA A 142 -16.84 -2.49 -0.67
N VAL A 143 -15.82 -3.27 -0.29
CA VAL A 143 -14.68 -3.59 -1.17
C VAL A 143 -15.10 -4.48 -2.33
N SER A 144 -15.96 -5.49 -2.10
CA SER A 144 -16.29 -6.51 -3.12
C SER A 144 -16.93 -5.98 -4.41
N ILE A 145 -17.54 -4.79 -4.35
CA ILE A 145 -18.28 -4.20 -5.47
C ILE A 145 -17.48 -3.15 -6.24
N LEU A 146 -16.37 -2.67 -5.69
CA LEU A 146 -15.63 -1.52 -6.16
C LEU A 146 -15.11 -1.76 -7.60
N CYS A 147 -14.17 -2.68 -7.81
CA CYS A 147 -13.65 -2.99 -9.15
C CYS A 147 -14.69 -3.60 -10.11
N THR A 148 -15.77 -4.19 -9.57
CA THR A 148 -16.77 -4.91 -10.37
C THR A 148 -17.77 -3.98 -11.05
N TYR A 149 -18.04 -2.81 -10.45
CA TYR A 149 -19.10 -1.89 -10.89
C TYR A 149 -18.62 -0.45 -11.16
N SER A 150 -17.30 -0.21 -11.16
CA SER A 150 -16.67 1.09 -11.48
C SER A 150 -16.77 1.48 -12.96
#